data_AF-A0A7K4D2U3-F1
#
_entry.id   AF-A0A7K4D2U3-F1
#
_cell.length_a   1.000
_cell.length_b   1.000
_cell.length_c   1.000
_cell.angle_alpha   90.00
_cell.angle_beta   90.00
_cell.angle_gamma   90.00
#
_symmetry.space_group_name_H-M   'P 1'
#
loop_
_entity.id
_entity.type
_entity.pdbx_description
1 polymer ?
#
loop_
_entity_poly.entity_id
_entity_poly.type
_entity_poly.pdbx_seq_one_letter_code
_entity_poly.pdbx_strand_id
1 'polypeptide(L)'
;MDIRKYDKKNVINKVQEMLRYTGHPLVDVGAATILAFSHKRKIAELTDSDLDEMADFISREYVINPLKSFLTVAFPNSGFTQPAFEKTPEKRLDYAKRVTRSFYEADSNKNRCVFTRDPATNTALSDKEGYPAGRAFRQHVPLLLGENQINFFPNGDSGLPIS
;
A
#
# COMPACT_ATOMS: atom_id res chain seq x y z
N MET A 1 -14.00 -48.22 10.23
CA MET A 1 -12.95 -48.12 9.20
C MET A 1 -13.48 -47.15 8.16
N ASP A 2 -13.24 -45.84 8.33
CA ASP A 2 -12.02 -45.12 7.90
C ASP A 2 -11.89 -45.22 6.35
N ILE A 3 -11.65 -44.19 5.54
CA ILE A 3 -10.90 -42.94 5.71
C ILE A 3 -11.44 -41.98 4.63
N ARG A 4 -12.05 -40.84 4.99
CA ARG A 4 -11.96 -39.60 4.20
C ARG A 4 -11.97 -38.42 5.16
N LYS A 5 -10.87 -38.29 5.90
CA LYS A 5 -10.45 -37.00 6.43
C LYS A 5 -10.35 -36.06 5.22
N TYR A 6 -11.37 -35.23 5.03
CA TYR A 6 -11.30 -34.10 4.12
C TYR A 6 -10.15 -33.23 4.61
N ASP A 7 -9.08 -33.23 3.84
CA ASP A 7 -7.88 -32.45 4.03
C ASP A 7 -8.27 -30.97 3.94
N LYS A 8 -8.56 -30.34 5.10
CA LYS A 8 -8.66 -28.88 5.26
C LYS A 8 -7.27 -28.24 5.11
N LYS A 9 -6.52 -28.60 4.07
CA LYS A 9 -5.25 -27.98 3.74
C LYS A 9 -5.53 -26.62 3.12
N ASN A 10 -5.28 -25.59 3.94
CA ASN A 10 -4.78 -24.28 3.53
C ASN A 10 -5.48 -23.66 2.32
N VAL A 11 -6.71 -23.16 2.53
CA VAL A 11 -7.08 -21.93 1.83
C VAL A 11 -6.29 -20.84 2.55
N ILE A 12 -5.10 -20.54 2.04
CA ILE A 12 -4.33 -19.38 2.51
C ILE A 12 -5.21 -18.18 2.15
N ASN A 13 -5.51 -17.35 3.16
CA ASN A 13 -6.30 -16.14 2.93
C ASN A 13 -5.50 -15.21 1.99
N LYS A 14 -6.13 -14.50 1.04
CA LYS A 14 -5.45 -13.55 0.14
C LYS A 14 -4.62 -12.54 0.93
N VAL A 15 -5.07 -12.15 2.13
CA VAL A 15 -4.31 -11.32 3.08
C VAL A 15 -3.01 -11.98 3.55
N GLN A 16 -3.02 -13.28 3.81
CA GLN A 16 -1.84 -14.02 4.24
C GLN A 16 -0.82 -14.22 3.12
N GLU A 17 -1.28 -14.32 1.86
CA GLU A 17 -0.39 -14.34 0.70
C GLU A 17 0.25 -12.96 0.49
N MET A 18 -0.54 -11.89 0.60
CA MET A 18 -0.08 -10.52 0.38
C MET A 18 0.79 -9.96 1.52
N LEU A 19 0.34 -10.07 2.77
CA LEU A 19 0.98 -9.44 3.91
C LEU A 19 1.87 -10.47 4.62
N ARG A 20 3.18 -10.21 4.63
CA ARG A 20 4.18 -10.99 5.38
C ARG A 20 5.34 -10.10 5.78
N TYR A 21 6.10 -10.50 6.80
CA TYR A 21 7.36 -9.83 7.11
C TYR A 21 8.36 -10.09 5.98
N THR A 22 8.86 -9.00 5.42
CA THR A 22 9.76 -8.96 4.26
C THR A 22 11.21 -8.73 4.67
N GLY A 23 11.46 -8.36 5.92
CA GLY A 23 12.75 -7.87 6.40
C GLY A 23 13.00 -6.39 6.08
N HIS A 24 12.07 -5.71 5.38
CA HIS A 24 12.17 -4.30 5.07
C HIS A 24 11.45 -3.45 6.13
N PRO A 25 12.15 -2.58 6.89
CA PRO A 25 11.57 -1.88 8.04
C PRO A 25 10.28 -1.11 7.73
N LEU A 26 10.23 -0.40 6.60
CA LEU A 26 9.03 0.38 6.23
C LEU A 26 7.79 -0.49 5.99
N VAL A 27 7.97 -1.70 5.45
CA VAL A 27 6.87 -2.62 5.15
C VAL A 27 6.48 -3.37 6.42
N ASP A 28 7.47 -3.85 7.16
CA ASP A 28 7.25 -4.68 8.35
C ASP A 28 6.64 -3.89 9.51
N VAL A 29 7.02 -2.62 9.69
CA VAL A 29 6.35 -1.72 10.65
C VAL A 29 4.92 -1.46 10.24
N GLY A 30 4.64 -1.31 8.94
CA GLY A 30 3.27 -1.18 8.42
C GLY A 30 2.43 -2.41 8.75
N ALA A 31 2.95 -3.62 8.49
CA ALA A 31 2.27 -4.86 8.80
C ALA A 31 2.03 -5.04 10.32
N ALA A 32 3.02 -4.72 11.15
CA ALA A 32 2.88 -4.74 12.61
C ALA A 32 1.87 -3.70 13.12
N THR A 33 1.76 -2.55 12.46
CA THR A 33 0.78 -1.51 12.79
C THR A 33 -0.63 -1.98 12.52
N ILE A 34 -0.89 -2.60 11.35
CA ILE A 34 -2.20 -3.19 11.03
C ILE A 34 -2.57 -4.25 12.07
N LEU A 35 -1.61 -5.11 12.41
CA LEU A 35 -1.81 -6.15 13.42
C LEU A 35 -2.22 -5.57 14.79
N ALA A 36 -1.52 -4.53 15.23
CA ALA A 36 -1.80 -3.85 16.49
C ALA A 36 -3.16 -3.12 16.46
N PHE A 37 -3.48 -2.47 15.34
CA PHE A 37 -4.75 -1.77 15.11
C PHE A 37 -5.93 -2.74 15.19
N SER A 38 -5.79 -3.93 14.61
CA SER A 38 -6.81 -4.99 14.62
C SER A 38 -6.80 -5.86 15.88
N HIS A 39 -6.00 -5.51 16.91
CA HIS A 39 -5.85 -6.25 18.16
C HIS A 39 -5.50 -7.74 17.98
N LYS A 40 -4.72 -8.06 16.93
CA LYS A 40 -4.29 -9.42 16.59
C LYS A 40 -2.84 -9.66 16.99
N ARG A 41 -2.42 -10.92 17.03
CA ARG A 41 -1.06 -11.32 17.44
C ARG A 41 -0.25 -11.95 16.31
N LYS A 42 -0.92 -12.46 15.28
CA LYS A 42 -0.24 -13.07 14.13
C LYS A 42 -0.81 -12.48 12.84
N ILE A 43 0.06 -12.20 11.87
CA ILE A 43 -0.36 -11.76 10.52
C ILE A 43 -1.36 -12.75 9.91
N ALA A 44 -1.20 -14.04 10.23
CA ALA A 44 -2.14 -15.09 9.84
C ALA A 44 -3.59 -14.89 10.33
N GLU A 45 -3.83 -14.06 11.33
CA GLU A 45 -5.17 -13.77 11.85
C GLU A 45 -5.85 -12.61 11.10
N LEU A 46 -5.11 -11.87 10.27
CA LEU A 46 -5.64 -10.76 9.49
C LEU A 46 -6.55 -11.27 8.36
N THR A 47 -7.56 -10.46 8.07
CA THR A 47 -8.65 -10.68 7.12
C THR A 47 -8.82 -9.44 6.26
N ASP A 48 -9.55 -9.58 5.15
CA ASP A 48 -9.84 -8.44 4.26
C ASP A 48 -10.56 -7.31 5.02
N SER A 49 -11.42 -7.66 6.00
CA SER A 49 -12.10 -6.68 6.85
C SER A 49 -11.14 -5.84 7.67
N ASP A 50 -10.04 -6.43 8.17
CA ASP A 50 -9.03 -5.68 8.94
C ASP A 50 -8.29 -4.66 8.05
N LEU A 51 -8.02 -5.04 6.80
CA LEU A 51 -7.41 -4.16 5.82
C LEU A 51 -8.36 -3.04 5.40
N ASP A 52 -9.64 -3.35 5.23
CA ASP A 52 -10.69 -2.36 4.95
C ASP A 52 -10.85 -1.36 6.09
N GLU A 53 -10.86 -1.83 7.36
CA GLU A 53 -10.93 -0.95 8.54
C GLU A 53 -9.71 -0.02 8.62
N MET A 54 -8.50 -0.54 8.33
CA MET A 54 -7.30 0.28 8.27
C MET A 54 -7.36 1.28 7.11
N ALA A 55 -7.85 0.86 5.93
CA ALA A 55 -8.02 1.74 4.77
C ALA A 55 -8.99 2.88 5.07
N ASP A 56 -10.08 2.60 5.80
CA ASP A 56 -11.06 3.59 6.23
C ASP A 56 -10.48 4.53 7.29
N PHE A 57 -9.70 4.01 8.24
CA PHE A 57 -8.97 4.82 9.21
C PHE A 57 -8.00 5.78 8.51
N ILE A 58 -7.13 5.29 7.62
CA ILE A 58 -6.20 6.12 6.85
C ILE A 58 -6.95 7.18 6.06
N SER A 59 -8.01 6.80 5.35
CA SER A 59 -8.78 7.73 4.50
C SER A 59 -9.44 8.86 5.30
N ARG A 60 -9.82 8.61 6.56
CA ARG A 60 -10.42 9.60 7.45
C ARG A 60 -9.39 10.46 8.18
N GLU A 61 -8.34 9.84 8.73
CA GLU A 61 -7.43 10.50 9.66
C GLU A 61 -6.25 11.19 8.96
N TYR A 62 -5.78 10.67 7.82
CA TYR A 62 -4.59 11.22 7.14
C TYR A 62 -4.88 12.54 6.42
N VAL A 63 -6.16 12.91 6.28
CA VAL A 63 -6.61 14.12 5.58
C VAL A 63 -6.89 15.29 6.53
N ILE A 64 -6.78 15.08 7.85
CA ILE A 64 -7.02 16.08 8.88
C ILE A 64 -5.77 16.36 9.72
N ASN A 65 -5.74 17.49 10.41
CA ASN A 65 -4.66 17.82 11.34
C ASN A 65 -4.83 17.06 12.67
N PRO A 66 -3.73 16.69 13.35
CA PRO A 66 -2.33 17.05 13.05
C PRO A 66 -1.64 16.12 12.04
N LEU A 67 -2.22 14.95 11.73
CA LEU A 67 -1.57 13.91 10.92
C LEU A 67 -1.20 14.38 9.51
N LYS A 68 -2.10 15.09 8.82
CA LYS A 68 -1.85 15.70 7.51
C LYS A 68 -0.56 16.53 7.49
N SER A 69 -0.30 17.31 8.54
CA SER A 69 0.91 18.14 8.64
C SER A 69 2.17 17.28 8.67
N PHE A 70 2.20 16.24 9.51
CA PHE A 70 3.33 15.30 9.58
C PHE A 70 3.57 14.56 8.27
N LEU A 71 2.50 14.14 7.59
CA LEU A 71 2.59 13.44 6.31
C LEU A 71 3.23 14.30 5.22
N THR A 72 3.17 15.63 5.31
CA THR A 72 3.79 16.52 4.31
C THR A 72 5.31 16.39 4.32
N VAL A 73 5.89 16.09 5.49
CA VAL A 73 7.33 15.88 5.66
C VAL A 73 7.74 14.50 5.13
N ALA A 74 7.00 13.45 5.51
CA ALA A 74 7.35 12.08 5.16
C ALA A 74 7.00 11.70 3.71
N PHE A 75 5.87 12.20 3.20
CA PHE A 75 5.31 11.85 1.90
C PHE A 75 5.05 13.13 1.08
N PRO A 76 6.11 13.81 0.64
CA PRO A 76 5.97 15.06 -0.08
C PRO A 76 5.20 14.84 -1.39
N ASN A 77 4.25 15.73 -1.68
CA ASN A 77 3.37 15.68 -2.88
C ASN A 77 2.42 14.47 -2.95
N SER A 78 2.14 13.83 -1.82
CA SER A 78 1.06 12.84 -1.72
C SER A 78 -0.29 13.52 -1.91
N GLY A 79 -1.24 12.82 -2.54
CA GLY A 79 -2.62 13.31 -2.65
C GLY A 79 -3.29 13.55 -1.29
N PHE A 80 -2.83 12.86 -0.23
CA PHE A 80 -3.24 13.12 1.16
C PHE A 80 -2.93 14.56 1.61
N THR A 81 -1.81 15.12 1.15
CA THR A 81 -1.28 16.40 1.63
C THR A 81 -1.23 17.49 0.57
N GLN A 82 -1.65 17.18 -0.66
CA GLN A 82 -1.66 18.09 -1.80
C GLN A 82 -2.49 19.36 -1.51
N PRO A 83 -1.86 20.56 -1.47
CA PRO A 83 -2.57 21.82 -1.22
C PRO A 83 -3.64 22.14 -2.28
N ALA A 84 -3.45 21.69 -3.53
CA ALA A 84 -4.45 21.89 -4.58
C ALA A 84 -5.82 21.25 -4.25
N PHE A 85 -5.87 20.29 -3.33
CA PHE A 85 -7.10 19.62 -2.92
C PHE A 85 -7.81 20.25 -1.72
N GLU A 86 -7.32 21.37 -1.16
CA GLU A 86 -8.04 22.06 -0.07
C GLU A 86 -9.45 22.48 -0.46
N LYS A 87 -9.65 22.87 -1.73
CA LYS A 87 -10.95 23.30 -2.25
C LYS A 87 -11.77 22.17 -2.87
N THR A 88 -11.20 20.97 -2.97
CA THR A 88 -11.81 19.79 -3.60
C THR A 88 -11.56 18.54 -2.73
N PRO A 89 -12.18 18.47 -1.53
CA PRO A 89 -11.97 17.36 -0.59
C PRO A 89 -12.33 15.98 -1.19
N GLU A 90 -13.25 15.95 -2.15
CA GLU A 90 -13.62 14.75 -2.90
C GLU A 90 -12.43 14.13 -3.64
N LYS A 91 -11.57 14.93 -4.29
CA LYS A 91 -10.36 14.43 -4.97
C LYS A 91 -9.38 13.79 -4.00
N ARG A 92 -9.30 14.31 -2.78
CA ARG A 92 -8.44 13.75 -1.73
C ARG A 92 -8.98 12.41 -1.25
N LEU A 93 -10.31 12.29 -1.09
CA LEU A 93 -10.94 11.04 -0.71
C LEU A 93 -10.81 9.98 -1.81
N ASP A 94 -10.95 10.36 -3.07
CA ASP A 94 -10.77 9.47 -4.22
C ASP A 94 -9.33 8.95 -4.30
N TYR A 95 -8.34 9.83 -4.10
CA TYR A 95 -6.94 9.43 -3.99
C TYR A 95 -6.72 8.47 -2.81
N ALA A 96 -7.26 8.80 -1.64
CA ALA A 96 -7.12 7.96 -0.45
C ALA A 96 -7.64 6.55 -0.70
N LYS A 97 -8.88 6.41 -1.18
CA LYS A 97 -9.50 5.12 -1.51
C LYS A 97 -8.70 4.35 -2.55
N ARG A 98 -8.27 5.03 -3.62
CA ARG A 98 -7.46 4.43 -4.70
C ARG A 98 -6.19 3.80 -4.17
N VAL A 99 -5.44 4.51 -3.31
CA VAL A 99 -4.17 4.01 -2.78
C VAL A 99 -4.40 2.92 -1.73
N THR A 100 -5.28 3.15 -0.76
CA THR A 100 -5.47 2.25 0.39
C THR A 100 -6.19 0.95 0.04
N ARG A 101 -6.98 0.92 -1.04
CA ARG A 101 -7.72 -0.27 -1.49
C ARG A 101 -7.16 -0.91 -2.76
N SER A 102 -5.97 -0.49 -3.21
CA SER A 102 -5.31 -1.04 -4.41
C SER A 102 -4.93 -2.53 -4.30
N PHE A 103 -4.95 -3.09 -3.08
CA PHE A 103 -4.62 -4.47 -2.77
C PHE A 103 -5.61 -5.50 -3.36
N TYR A 104 -6.81 -5.08 -3.76
CA TYR A 104 -7.76 -5.97 -4.42
C TYR A 104 -7.35 -6.33 -5.87
N GLU A 105 -6.44 -5.57 -6.50
CA GLU A 105 -6.20 -5.57 -7.96
C GLU A 105 -4.92 -6.33 -8.42
N ALA A 106 -4.26 -7.09 -7.55
CA ALA A 106 -2.86 -7.51 -7.72
C ALA A 106 -2.59 -8.81 -8.52
N ASP A 107 -3.54 -9.37 -9.27
CA ASP A 107 -3.41 -10.80 -9.61
C ASP A 107 -2.63 -11.11 -10.92
N SER A 108 -2.19 -10.13 -11.73
CA SER A 108 -1.64 -10.41 -13.08
C SER A 108 -0.56 -9.49 -13.65
N ASN A 109 -0.02 -8.53 -12.90
CA ASN A 109 0.99 -7.61 -13.45
C ASN A 109 2.31 -8.33 -13.78
N LYS A 110 2.98 -7.93 -14.87
CA LYS A 110 4.28 -8.48 -15.27
C LYS A 110 5.41 -8.05 -14.35
N ASN A 111 5.31 -6.85 -13.78
CA ASN A 111 6.28 -6.35 -12.83
C ASN A 111 6.11 -7.06 -11.48
N ARG A 112 7.21 -7.29 -10.77
CA ARG A 112 7.23 -7.96 -9.48
C ARG A 112 7.55 -6.95 -8.39
N CYS A 113 6.78 -6.98 -7.31
CA CYS A 113 6.96 -6.14 -6.15
C CYS A 113 8.39 -6.25 -5.62
N VAL A 114 9.03 -5.11 -5.33
CA VAL A 114 10.42 -5.11 -4.84
C VAL A 114 10.55 -5.69 -3.42
N PHE A 115 9.47 -5.66 -2.63
CA PHE A 115 9.46 -6.12 -1.24
C PHE A 115 9.01 -7.58 -1.13
N THR A 116 7.91 -7.94 -1.78
CA THR A 116 7.29 -9.26 -1.63
C THR A 116 7.72 -10.23 -2.74
N ARG A 117 8.05 -9.73 -3.94
CA ARG A 117 8.18 -10.51 -5.19
C ARG A 117 6.87 -11.01 -5.78
N ASP A 118 5.73 -10.60 -5.22
CA ASP A 118 4.41 -10.90 -5.79
C ASP A 118 4.17 -9.99 -7.02
N PRO A 119 3.18 -10.27 -7.88
CA PRO A 119 2.83 -9.35 -8.96
C PRO A 119 2.45 -7.96 -8.41
N ALA A 120 2.87 -6.90 -9.09
CA ALA A 120 2.50 -5.54 -8.71
C ALA A 120 0.99 -5.28 -8.89
N THR A 121 0.41 -4.30 -8.18
CA THR A 121 -1.00 -3.91 -8.40
C THR A 121 -1.22 -3.42 -9.84
N ASN A 122 -2.40 -3.67 -10.39
CA ASN A 122 -2.81 -3.11 -11.69
C ASN A 122 -3.33 -1.66 -11.56
N THR A 123 -3.33 -1.10 -10.35
CA THR A 123 -3.77 0.27 -10.10
C THR A 123 -2.63 1.27 -10.28
N ALA A 124 -2.89 2.35 -11.03
CA ALA A 124 -2.02 3.53 -11.00
C ALA A 124 -2.25 4.30 -9.69
N LEU A 125 -1.21 4.39 -8.85
CA LEU A 125 -1.24 5.01 -7.53
C LEU A 125 -1.10 6.54 -7.63
N SER A 126 -1.87 7.19 -8.48
CA SER A 126 -1.86 8.66 -8.59
C SER A 126 -3.25 9.17 -8.99
N ASP A 127 -3.51 10.41 -8.61
CA ASP A 127 -4.62 11.24 -9.05
C ASP A 127 -4.43 11.80 -10.48
N LYS A 128 -3.22 11.69 -11.04
CA LYS A 128 -2.88 12.23 -12.36
C LYS A 128 -2.87 11.16 -13.43
N GLU A 129 -3.29 11.55 -14.63
CA GLU A 129 -3.20 10.69 -15.82
C GLU A 129 -1.74 10.44 -16.24
N GLY A 130 -1.51 9.33 -16.92
CA GLY A 130 -0.19 8.94 -17.46
C GLY A 130 0.75 8.25 -16.48
N TYR A 131 0.36 8.07 -15.21
CA TYR A 131 1.17 7.31 -14.25
C TYR A 131 1.09 5.80 -14.52
N PRO A 132 2.24 5.08 -14.48
CA PRO A 132 2.25 3.64 -14.70
C PRO A 132 1.58 2.88 -13.56
N ALA A 133 0.79 1.86 -13.92
CA ALA A 133 0.15 0.95 -12.98
C ALA A 133 1.19 0.18 -12.13
N GLY A 134 0.90 0.02 -10.83
CA GLY A 134 1.71 -0.77 -9.92
C GLY A 134 3.03 -0.14 -9.51
N ARG A 135 3.28 1.12 -9.85
CA ARG A 135 4.54 1.82 -9.55
C ARG A 135 4.36 2.83 -8.43
N ALA A 136 5.13 2.67 -7.37
CA ALA A 136 5.24 3.60 -6.26
C ALA A 136 6.41 4.58 -6.45
N PHE A 137 6.20 5.81 -5.99
CA PHE A 137 7.16 6.91 -6.10
C PHE A 137 7.37 7.52 -4.71
N ARG A 138 8.16 8.59 -4.61
CA ARG A 138 8.50 9.24 -3.33
C ARG A 138 7.29 9.69 -2.49
N GLN A 139 6.14 9.91 -3.11
CA GLN A 139 4.90 10.24 -2.41
C GLN A 139 4.21 9.05 -1.72
N HIS A 140 4.70 7.82 -1.95
CA HIS A 140 4.20 6.58 -1.33
C HIS A 140 5.26 5.86 -0.51
N VAL A 141 6.51 5.83 -0.99
CA VAL A 141 7.63 5.23 -0.28
C VAL A 141 8.66 6.33 -0.01
N PRO A 142 8.89 6.72 1.26
CA PRO A 142 9.80 7.80 1.59
C PRO A 142 11.25 7.40 1.24
N LEU A 143 12.11 8.40 1.06
CA LEU A 143 13.55 8.23 0.79
C LEU A 143 13.88 7.47 -0.51
N LEU A 144 12.92 7.38 -1.44
CA LEU A 144 13.11 6.72 -2.73
C LEU A 144 14.09 7.41 -3.68
N LEU A 145 14.36 8.70 -3.45
CA LEU A 145 15.32 9.50 -4.23
C LEU A 145 16.09 10.41 -3.27
N GLY A 146 17.42 10.47 -3.43
CA GLY A 146 18.31 11.34 -2.66
C GLY A 146 18.59 12.66 -3.39
N GLU A 147 19.16 13.62 -2.66
CA GLU A 147 19.47 14.98 -3.15
C GLU A 147 20.30 15.01 -4.45
N ASN A 148 21.19 14.03 -4.64
CA ASN A 148 22.12 13.97 -5.77
C ASN A 148 21.70 13.03 -6.91
N GLN A 149 20.49 12.46 -6.85
CA GLN A 149 19.92 11.71 -7.97
C GLN A 149 18.97 12.64 -8.72
N ILE A 150 19.38 13.11 -9.91
CA ILE A 150 18.43 13.72 -10.85
C ILE A 150 17.37 12.65 -11.13
N ASN A 151 16.08 13.00 -11.04
CA ASN A 151 14.85 12.16 -11.06
C ASN A 151 14.75 11.05 -12.13
N PHE A 152 15.75 10.20 -12.26
CA PHE A 152 15.92 9.19 -13.29
C PHE A 152 16.21 7.88 -12.59
N PHE A 153 15.49 6.85 -13.00
CA PHE A 153 15.71 5.51 -12.50
C PHE A 153 16.78 4.84 -13.37
N PRO A 154 17.72 4.05 -12.81
CA PRO A 154 18.88 3.54 -13.53
C PRO A 154 18.59 2.75 -14.81
N ASN A 155 17.35 2.31 -15.00
CA ASN A 155 16.88 1.53 -16.16
C ASN A 155 15.80 2.24 -16.99
N GLY A 156 15.58 3.55 -16.80
CA GLY A 156 14.50 4.32 -17.47
C GLY A 156 13.08 4.04 -16.94
N ASP A 157 12.94 3.01 -16.13
CA ASP A 157 11.69 2.55 -15.53
C ASP A 157 11.38 3.31 -14.24
N SER A 158 10.47 4.27 -14.31
CA SER A 158 10.19 5.13 -13.16
C SER A 158 9.33 4.47 -12.09
N GLY A 159 9.75 4.60 -10.83
CA GLY A 159 9.05 4.10 -9.64
C GLY A 159 9.35 2.63 -9.32
N LEU A 160 9.11 2.24 -8.07
CA LEU A 160 9.23 0.86 -7.60
C LEU A 160 7.96 0.08 -7.91
N PRO A 161 8.04 -1.10 -8.54
CA PRO A 161 6.88 -1.97 -8.58
C PRO A 161 6.49 -2.43 -7.17
N ILE A 162 5.21 -2.27 -6.81
CA ILE A 162 4.64 -2.72 -5.54
C ILE A 162 3.31 -3.47 -5.75
N SER A 163 3.10 -4.51 -4.96
CA SER A 163 1.89 -5.35 -4.91
C SER A 163 0.77 -4.68 -4.13
#